data_AF-A0A350AEM2-F1
#
_entry.id   AF-A0A350AEM2-F1
#
_cell.length_a   1.000
_cell.length_b   1.000
_cell.length_c   1.000
_cell.angle_alpha   90.00
_cell.angle_beta   90.00
_cell.angle_gamma   90.00
#
_symmetry.space_group_name_H-M   'P 1'
#
loop_
_entity.id
_entity.type
_entity.pdbx_description
1 polymer ?
#
loop_
_entity_poly.entity_id
_entity_poly.type
_entity_poly.pdbx_seq_one_letter_code
_entity_poly.pdbx_strand_id
1 'polypeptide(L)'
;MTALRAAFLEQARHCAGLDSPFMARLMTLAATHWPLDDRVAGQFADWEGEIGPKGASLPLRWAGALHALVLSGRAPGLAAVYPPQTCTDAALLGAIRSAMEQEAAFVGAWVQSAPQTNELRRAATLLPVAAWLAHRFPDAPLILSELGASGGLNLLFDRFALDVAGVTLGAVNSSLRLA
;
A
#
# COMPACT_ATOMS: atom_id res chain seq x y z
N MET A 1 -10.74 19.90 -9.58
CA MET A 1 -9.93 19.84 -8.33
C MET A 1 -10.70 19.31 -7.12
N THR A 2 -11.95 19.74 -6.87
CA THR A 2 -12.76 19.27 -5.72
C THR A 2 -12.99 17.75 -5.70
N ALA A 3 -13.19 17.13 -6.88
CA ALA A 3 -13.42 15.68 -6.99
C ALA A 3 -12.23 14.85 -6.51
N LEU A 4 -10.98 15.24 -6.84
CA LEU A 4 -9.80 14.50 -6.42
C LEU A 4 -9.54 14.63 -4.92
N ARG A 5 -9.78 15.81 -4.34
CA ARG A 5 -9.75 15.99 -2.88
C ARG A 5 -10.77 15.07 -2.19
N ALA A 6 -11.98 14.97 -2.73
CA ALA A 6 -13.00 14.05 -2.21
C ALA A 6 -12.57 12.57 -2.34
N ALA A 7 -11.98 12.19 -3.46
CA ALA A 7 -11.43 10.84 -3.65
C ALA A 7 -10.33 10.51 -2.64
N PHE A 8 -9.42 11.46 -2.35
CA PHE A 8 -8.43 11.31 -1.28
C PHE A 8 -9.08 11.11 0.10
N LEU A 9 -10.11 11.89 0.45
CA LEU A 9 -10.82 11.73 1.73
C LEU A 9 -11.57 10.40 1.83
N GLU A 10 -12.18 9.94 0.74
CA GLU A 10 -12.81 8.62 0.72
C GLU A 10 -11.77 7.52 0.92
N GLN A 11 -10.65 7.58 0.19
CA GLN A 11 -9.56 6.62 0.37
C GLN A 11 -8.97 6.67 1.79
N ALA A 12 -8.84 7.85 2.40
CA ALA A 12 -8.36 8.00 3.77
C ALA A 12 -9.24 7.20 4.76
N ARG A 13 -10.56 7.26 4.61
CA ARG A 13 -11.52 6.50 5.44
C ARG A 13 -11.36 4.99 5.24
N HIS A 14 -11.17 4.53 4.01
CA HIS A 14 -10.89 3.12 3.73
C HIS A 14 -9.57 2.67 4.36
N CYS A 15 -8.50 3.46 4.22
CA CYS A 15 -7.21 3.14 4.85
C CYS A 15 -7.31 3.08 6.38
N ALA A 16 -8.07 3.98 7.01
CA ALA A 16 -8.30 3.94 8.44
C ALA A 16 -9.10 2.69 8.86
N GLY A 17 -10.16 2.34 8.13
CA GLY A 17 -10.96 1.13 8.39
C GLY A 17 -10.21 -0.18 8.18
N LEU A 18 -9.12 -0.16 7.40
CA LEU A 18 -8.23 -1.31 7.15
C LEU A 18 -6.97 -1.28 8.01
N ASP A 19 -6.95 -0.46 9.07
CA ASP A 19 -5.84 -0.31 10.01
C ASP A 19 -4.51 0.05 9.33
N SER A 20 -4.56 1.04 8.43
CA SER A 20 -3.40 1.60 7.75
C SER A 20 -3.20 3.08 8.13
N PRO A 21 -2.70 3.36 9.35
CA PRO A 21 -2.70 4.71 9.92
C PRO A 21 -1.84 5.69 9.11
N PHE A 22 -0.67 5.25 8.61
CA PHE A 22 0.17 6.10 7.76
C PHE A 22 -0.54 6.47 6.46
N MET A 23 -1.19 5.50 5.80
CA MET A 23 -1.91 5.76 4.55
C MET A 23 -3.11 6.67 4.77
N ALA A 24 -3.86 6.47 5.85
CA ALA A 24 -4.97 7.36 6.21
C ALA A 24 -4.49 8.81 6.41
N ARG A 25 -3.37 8.99 7.12
CA ARG A 25 -2.72 10.30 7.30
C ARG A 25 -2.27 10.91 5.97
N LEU A 26 -1.55 10.14 5.15
CA LEU A 26 -1.04 10.56 3.84
C LEU A 26 -2.17 11.05 2.92
N MET A 27 -3.27 10.29 2.83
CA MET A 27 -4.44 10.63 2.03
C MET A 27 -5.16 11.88 2.57
N THR A 28 -5.26 12.03 3.89
CA THR A 28 -5.89 13.20 4.52
C THR A 28 -5.10 14.49 4.27
N LEU A 29 -3.77 14.41 4.35
CA LEU A 29 -2.88 15.53 4.05
C LEU A 29 -2.96 15.90 2.56
N ALA A 30 -2.96 14.90 1.67
CA ALA A 30 -3.14 15.13 0.24
C ALA A 30 -4.47 15.85 -0.04
N ALA A 31 -5.59 15.37 0.52
CA ALA A 31 -6.89 15.99 0.35
C ALA A 31 -6.93 17.46 0.80
N THR A 32 -6.34 17.76 1.96
CA THR A 32 -6.36 19.09 2.57
C THR A 32 -5.50 20.08 1.79
N HIS A 33 -4.36 19.63 1.24
CA HIS A 33 -3.34 20.50 0.66
C HIS A 33 -3.22 20.43 -0.87
N TRP A 34 -4.04 19.63 -1.55
CA TRP A 34 -4.00 19.52 -3.02
C TRP A 34 -4.36 20.85 -3.70
N PRO A 35 -3.65 21.31 -4.75
CA PRO A 35 -2.53 20.64 -5.39
C PRO A 35 -1.22 20.75 -4.60
N LEU A 36 -0.48 19.64 -4.60
CA LEU A 36 0.85 19.57 -3.99
C LEU A 36 1.95 20.01 -4.99
N ASP A 37 1.71 19.80 -6.29
CA ASP A 37 2.45 20.34 -7.44
C ASP A 37 1.46 20.47 -8.61
N ASP A 38 1.54 21.55 -9.38
CA ASP A 38 0.57 21.86 -10.43
C ASP A 38 0.72 20.97 -11.67
N ARG A 39 1.93 20.50 -11.99
CA ARG A 39 2.17 19.62 -13.15
C ARG A 39 1.56 18.25 -12.91
N VAL A 40 1.78 17.69 -11.73
CA VAL A 40 1.13 16.43 -11.33
C VAL A 40 -0.38 16.63 -11.21
N ALA A 41 -0.85 17.77 -10.67
CA ALA A 41 -2.27 18.05 -10.60
C ALA A 41 -2.94 18.14 -11.98
N GLY A 42 -2.26 18.72 -12.98
CA GLY A 42 -2.72 18.74 -14.37
C GLY A 42 -2.90 17.34 -14.94
N GLN A 43 -1.92 16.45 -14.75
CA GLN A 43 -2.00 15.06 -15.25
C GLN A 43 -3.19 14.28 -14.68
N PHE A 44 -3.62 14.59 -13.45
CA PHE A 44 -4.77 13.93 -12.83
C PHE A 44 -6.10 14.57 -13.25
N ALA A 45 -6.08 15.82 -13.69
CA ALA A 45 -7.29 16.52 -14.14
C ALA A 45 -7.82 15.96 -15.47
N ASP A 46 -6.93 15.42 -16.29
CA ASP A 46 -7.26 14.84 -17.60
C ASP A 46 -7.71 13.37 -17.51
N TRP A 47 -7.85 12.81 -16.31
CA TRP A 47 -8.24 11.42 -16.14
C TRP A 47 -9.71 11.19 -16.48
N GLU A 48 -9.98 10.31 -17.43
CA GLU A 48 -11.34 9.91 -17.81
C GLU A 48 -11.90 8.82 -16.87
N GLY A 49 -13.16 8.99 -16.46
CA GLY A 49 -13.90 8.01 -15.65
C GLY A 49 -13.86 8.27 -14.13
N GLU A 50 -14.28 7.27 -13.36
CA GLU A 50 -14.37 7.37 -11.91
C GLU A 50 -12.97 7.31 -11.27
N ILE A 51 -12.50 8.44 -10.71
CA ILE A 51 -11.15 8.54 -10.13
C ILE A 51 -11.03 7.97 -8.70
N GLY A 52 -12.16 7.73 -8.05
CA GLY A 52 -12.26 7.30 -6.66
C GLY A 52 -11.84 5.84 -6.44
N PRO A 53 -11.89 5.37 -5.18
CA PRO A 53 -11.48 4.02 -4.80
C PRO A 53 -12.25 2.90 -5.51
N LYS A 54 -13.45 3.17 -6.02
CA LYS A 54 -14.29 2.22 -6.74
C LYS A 54 -14.01 2.14 -8.25
N GLY A 55 -13.23 3.10 -8.78
CA GLY A 55 -12.82 3.14 -10.18
C GLY A 55 -11.31 3.04 -10.33
N ALA A 56 -10.68 4.08 -10.88
CA ALA A 56 -9.26 4.11 -11.15
C ALA A 56 -8.38 4.11 -9.89
N SER A 57 -8.93 4.49 -8.73
CA SER A 57 -8.20 4.60 -7.47
C SER A 57 -6.95 5.48 -7.59
N LEU A 58 -7.11 6.66 -8.20
CA LEU A 58 -6.02 7.62 -8.37
C LEU A 58 -5.28 7.96 -7.06
N PRO A 59 -5.96 8.09 -5.90
CA PRO A 59 -5.27 8.26 -4.63
C PRO A 59 -4.25 7.16 -4.31
N LEU A 60 -4.59 5.88 -4.51
CA LEU A 60 -3.67 4.77 -4.26
C LEU A 60 -2.57 4.68 -5.31
N ARG A 61 -2.86 5.03 -6.57
CA ARG A 61 -1.83 5.11 -7.62
C ARG A 61 -0.79 6.17 -7.30
N TRP A 62 -1.24 7.34 -6.85
CA TRP A 62 -0.36 8.42 -6.40
C TRP A 62 0.51 8.00 -5.21
N ALA A 63 -0.09 7.38 -4.19
CA ALA A 63 0.66 6.83 -3.07
C ALA A 63 1.68 5.77 -3.52
N GLY A 64 1.30 4.89 -4.45
CA GLY A 64 2.18 3.90 -5.04
C GLY A 64 3.38 4.55 -5.72
N ALA A 65 3.18 5.65 -6.44
CA ALA A 65 4.26 6.41 -7.08
C ALA A 65 5.23 6.98 -6.04
N LEU A 66 4.71 7.58 -4.97
CA LEU A 66 5.54 8.10 -3.87
C LEU A 66 6.35 6.98 -3.20
N HIS A 67 5.72 5.84 -2.92
CA HIS A 67 6.41 4.71 -2.33
C HIS A 67 7.48 4.13 -3.27
N ALA A 68 7.21 4.08 -4.59
CA ALA A 68 8.19 3.66 -5.58
C ALA A 68 9.41 4.59 -5.63
N LEU A 69 9.22 5.90 -5.44
CA LEU A 69 10.33 6.86 -5.31
C LEU A 69 11.18 6.59 -4.06
N VAL A 70 10.55 6.21 -2.95
CA VAL A 70 11.25 5.81 -1.72
C VAL A 70 12.07 4.54 -1.95
N LEU A 71 11.45 3.48 -2.48
CA LEU A 71 12.10 2.18 -2.70
C LEU A 71 13.24 2.23 -3.73
N SER A 72 13.11 3.09 -4.75
CA SER A 72 14.15 3.28 -5.77
C SER A 72 15.27 4.23 -5.34
N GLY A 73 15.19 4.84 -4.14
CA GLY A 73 16.18 5.79 -3.64
C GLY A 73 16.19 7.14 -4.37
N ARG A 74 15.19 7.42 -5.21
CA ARG A 74 15.13 8.63 -6.06
C ARG A 74 14.69 9.88 -5.28
N ALA A 75 13.99 9.70 -4.16
CA ALA A 75 13.57 10.79 -3.29
C ALA A 75 14.08 10.58 -1.84
N PRO A 76 15.37 10.83 -1.54
CA PRO A 76 15.93 10.61 -0.20
C PRO A 76 15.22 11.41 0.90
N GLY A 77 14.79 12.64 0.61
CA GLY A 77 14.02 13.46 1.54
C GLY A 77 12.66 12.86 1.88
N LEU A 78 12.02 12.19 0.91
CA LEU A 78 10.77 11.46 1.12
C LEU A 78 10.99 10.19 1.94
N ALA A 79 12.08 9.46 1.66
CA ALA A 79 12.46 8.26 2.41
C ALA A 79 12.72 8.56 3.90
N ALA A 80 13.28 9.74 4.21
CA ALA A 80 13.53 10.17 5.59
C ALA A 80 12.27 10.41 6.43
N VAL A 81 11.09 10.54 5.78
CA VAL A 81 9.81 10.83 6.45
C VAL A 81 8.73 9.78 6.20
N TYR A 82 9.03 8.73 5.44
CA TYR A 82 8.16 7.56 5.25
C TYR A 82 8.38 6.54 6.37
N PRO A 83 7.45 5.59 6.62
CA PRO A 83 7.66 4.53 7.61
C PRO A 83 8.90 3.68 7.31
N PRO A 84 9.59 3.15 8.33
CA PRO A 84 9.29 3.22 9.77
C PRO A 84 9.58 4.55 10.49
N GLN A 85 10.03 5.58 9.79
CA GLN A 85 10.42 6.86 10.35
C GLN A 85 9.18 7.64 10.80
N THR A 86 9.35 8.45 11.86
CA THR A 86 8.31 9.34 12.36
C THR A 86 8.65 10.79 12.02
N CYS A 87 7.62 11.59 11.72
CA CYS A 87 7.79 12.96 11.24
C CYS A 87 6.53 13.79 11.52
N THR A 88 6.66 15.12 11.52
CA THR A 88 5.51 16.03 11.60
C THR A 88 4.78 16.11 10.25
N ASP A 89 3.51 16.54 10.27
CA ASP A 89 2.74 16.74 9.02
C ASP A 89 3.40 17.75 8.09
N ALA A 90 3.99 18.82 8.66
CA ALA A 90 4.73 19.81 7.89
C ALA A 90 5.95 19.22 7.18
N ALA A 91 6.71 18.35 7.85
CA ALA A 91 7.86 17.67 7.25
C ALA A 91 7.43 16.72 6.13
N LEU A 92 6.37 15.93 6.36
CA LEU A 92 5.83 15.01 5.37
C LEU A 92 5.32 15.77 4.13
N LEU A 93 4.55 16.84 4.32
CA LEU A 93 4.06 17.68 3.22
C LEU A 93 5.22 18.31 2.43
N GLY A 94 6.23 18.84 3.12
CA GLY A 94 7.41 19.43 2.48
C GLY A 94 8.14 18.41 1.60
N ALA A 95 8.37 17.21 2.11
CA ALA A 95 9.03 16.15 1.37
C ALA A 95 8.19 15.66 0.18
N ILE A 96 6.86 15.56 0.33
CA ILE A 96 5.95 15.19 -0.76
C ILE A 96 6.00 16.25 -1.87
N ARG A 97 5.91 17.54 -1.53
CA ARG A 97 5.99 18.63 -2.51
C ARG A 97 7.32 18.59 -3.25
N SER A 98 8.44 18.45 -2.53
CA SER A 98 9.77 18.35 -3.12
C SER A 98 9.89 17.13 -4.05
N ALA A 99 9.39 15.96 -3.65
CA ALA A 99 9.39 14.76 -4.49
C ALA A 99 8.52 14.94 -5.73
N MET A 100 7.30 15.47 -5.60
CA MET A 100 6.42 15.74 -6.74
C MET A 100 7.03 16.78 -7.68
N GLU A 101 7.74 17.77 -7.16
CA GLU A 101 8.40 18.78 -7.96
C GLU A 101 9.56 18.19 -8.79
N GLN A 102 10.39 17.37 -8.16
CA GLN A 102 11.57 16.78 -8.82
C GLN A 102 11.19 15.62 -9.75
N GLU A 103 10.11 14.91 -9.44
CA GLU A 103 9.76 13.63 -10.05
C GLU A 103 8.39 13.63 -10.76
N ALA A 104 7.87 14.80 -11.15
CA ALA A 104 6.56 14.96 -11.77
C ALA A 104 6.34 14.03 -12.99
N ALA A 105 7.36 13.86 -13.85
CA ALA A 105 7.28 12.99 -15.01
C ALA A 105 7.16 11.51 -14.62
N PHE A 106 7.91 11.08 -13.59
CA PHE A 106 7.81 9.71 -13.08
C PHE A 106 6.47 9.46 -12.42
N VAL A 107 6.00 10.38 -11.58
CA VAL A 107 4.68 10.25 -10.92
C VAL A 107 3.58 10.15 -11.97
N GLY A 108 3.61 11.01 -12.99
CA GLY A 108 2.64 11.00 -14.09
C GLY A 108 2.62 9.69 -14.89
N ALA A 109 3.79 9.12 -15.18
CA ALA A 109 3.89 7.84 -15.85
C ALA A 109 3.42 6.68 -14.95
N TRP A 110 3.81 6.70 -13.66
CA TRP A 110 3.49 5.63 -12.72
C TRP A 110 1.99 5.47 -12.52
N VAL A 111 1.25 6.58 -12.40
CA VAL A 111 -0.20 6.55 -12.13
C VAL A 111 -1.01 6.01 -13.30
N GLN A 112 -0.44 5.85 -14.49
CA GLN A 112 -1.11 5.19 -15.61
C GLN A 112 -1.28 3.68 -15.37
N SER A 113 -0.41 3.08 -14.55
CA SER A 113 -0.52 1.67 -14.18
C SER A 113 -1.43 1.47 -12.99
N ALA A 114 -2.31 0.47 -13.06
CA ALA A 114 -3.14 0.09 -11.92
C ALA A 114 -2.28 -0.47 -10.76
N PRO A 115 -2.61 -0.15 -9.50
CA PRO A 115 -1.88 -0.71 -8.37
C PRO A 115 -2.17 -2.22 -8.29
N GLN A 116 -1.16 -3.01 -7.98
CA GLN A 116 -1.33 -4.46 -7.82
C GLN A 116 -2.08 -4.77 -6.52
N THR A 117 -3.15 -5.56 -6.60
CA THR A 117 -4.00 -5.91 -5.45
C THR A 117 -3.48 -7.15 -4.71
N ASN A 118 -2.25 -7.07 -4.20
CA ASN A 118 -1.70 -8.10 -3.31
C ASN A 118 -2.14 -7.79 -1.88
N GLU A 119 -3.18 -8.49 -1.42
CA GLU A 119 -3.66 -8.42 -0.03
C GLU A 119 -3.03 -9.58 0.74
N LEU A 120 -2.06 -9.28 1.59
CA LEU A 120 -1.28 -10.27 2.34
C LEU A 120 -2.02 -10.86 3.53
N ARG A 121 -3.05 -10.17 4.06
CA ARG A 121 -3.83 -10.70 5.18
C ARG A 121 -4.66 -11.91 4.75
N ARG A 122 -4.87 -12.18 3.45
CA ARG A 122 -5.40 -13.47 2.96
C ARG A 122 -4.63 -14.66 3.52
N ALA A 123 -3.31 -14.52 3.69
CA ALA A 123 -2.46 -15.56 4.28
C ALA A 123 -2.80 -15.87 5.76
N ALA A 124 -3.51 -14.99 6.47
CA ALA A 124 -3.99 -15.25 7.83
C ALA A 124 -4.97 -16.43 7.90
N THR A 125 -5.63 -16.76 6.78
CA THR A 125 -6.47 -17.96 6.68
C THR A 125 -5.70 -19.19 6.22
N LEU A 126 -4.67 -19.00 5.39
CA LEU A 126 -3.86 -20.10 4.84
C LEU A 126 -3.01 -20.78 5.93
N LEU A 127 -2.39 -19.99 6.81
CA LEU A 127 -1.53 -20.50 7.89
C LEU A 127 -2.24 -21.52 8.83
N PRO A 128 -3.39 -21.21 9.44
CA PRO A 128 -4.06 -22.15 10.34
C PRO A 128 -4.58 -23.39 9.59
N VAL A 129 -5.07 -23.24 8.35
CA VAL A 129 -5.51 -24.37 7.53
C VAL A 129 -4.34 -25.30 7.21
N ALA A 130 -3.20 -24.74 6.82
CA ALA A 130 -2.00 -25.52 6.54
C ALA A 130 -1.47 -26.23 7.80
N ALA A 131 -1.46 -25.55 8.95
CA ALA A 131 -1.07 -26.16 10.23
C ALA A 131 -1.99 -27.32 10.61
N TRP A 132 -3.30 -27.16 10.43
CA TRP A 132 -4.27 -28.22 10.68
C TRP A 132 -4.07 -29.42 9.74
N LEU A 133 -3.87 -29.18 8.43
CA LEU A 133 -3.60 -30.23 7.45
C LEU A 133 -2.32 -30.99 7.75
N ALA A 134 -1.24 -30.29 8.09
CA ALA A 134 0.04 -30.90 8.46
C ALA A 134 -0.08 -31.77 9.71
N HIS A 135 -0.88 -31.36 10.71
CA HIS A 135 -1.16 -32.19 11.88
C HIS A 135 -1.98 -33.44 11.53
N ARG A 136 -2.98 -33.31 10.64
CA ARG A 136 -3.88 -34.40 10.27
C ARG A 136 -3.24 -35.42 9.32
N PHE A 137 -2.28 -34.98 8.51
CA PHE A 137 -1.60 -35.75 7.47
C PHE A 137 -0.07 -35.47 7.48
N PRO A 138 0.67 -35.97 8.48
CA PRO A 138 2.07 -35.56 8.73
C PRO A 138 3.04 -35.93 7.59
N ASP A 139 2.74 -36.98 6.83
CA ASP A 139 3.61 -37.47 5.75
C ASP A 139 3.17 -37.00 4.36
N ALA A 140 2.10 -36.20 4.25
CA ALA A 140 1.58 -35.72 2.98
C ALA A 140 2.15 -34.33 2.64
N PRO A 141 2.68 -34.11 1.42
CA PRO A 141 3.11 -32.79 1.00
C PRO A 141 1.88 -31.88 0.79
N LEU A 142 1.98 -30.64 1.28
CA LEU A 142 1.01 -29.58 0.97
C LEU A 142 1.50 -28.79 -0.24
N ILE A 143 0.66 -28.70 -1.28
CA ILE A 143 0.94 -27.92 -2.49
C ILE A 143 -0.14 -26.83 -2.60
N LEU A 144 0.29 -25.57 -2.60
CA LEU A 144 -0.58 -24.42 -2.87
C LEU A 144 -0.41 -23.98 -4.33
N SER A 145 -1.51 -23.83 -5.05
CA SER A 145 -1.54 -23.27 -6.39
C SER A 145 -2.55 -22.12 -6.43
N GLU A 146 -2.09 -20.94 -6.85
CA GLU A 146 -2.90 -19.73 -6.99
C GLU A 146 -2.89 -19.28 -8.46
N LEU A 147 -4.04 -19.35 -9.12
CA LEU A 147 -4.19 -18.84 -10.49
C LEU A 147 -4.23 -17.32 -10.46
N GLY A 148 -3.34 -16.68 -11.21
CA GLY A 148 -3.26 -15.21 -11.25
C GLY A 148 -2.65 -14.59 -10.00
N ALA A 149 -1.67 -15.25 -9.37
CA ALA A 149 -1.06 -14.82 -8.10
C ALA A 149 -0.36 -13.44 -8.13
N SER A 150 -0.26 -12.79 -9.30
CA SER A 150 0.42 -11.49 -9.49
C SER A 150 1.85 -11.52 -8.91
N GLY A 151 2.11 -10.75 -7.84
CA GLY A 151 3.41 -10.73 -7.15
C GLY A 151 3.73 -12.00 -6.37
N GLY A 152 2.80 -12.95 -6.30
CA GLY A 152 2.99 -14.26 -5.69
C GLY A 152 3.16 -14.23 -4.17
N LEU A 153 2.90 -13.09 -3.51
CA LEU A 153 3.27 -12.93 -2.12
C LEU A 153 2.47 -13.86 -1.18
N ASN A 154 1.21 -14.18 -1.49
CA ASN A 154 0.43 -15.14 -0.73
C ASN A 154 0.91 -16.59 -0.93
N LEU A 155 1.69 -16.90 -1.98
CA LEU A 155 2.34 -18.20 -2.14
C LEU A 155 3.49 -18.39 -1.15
N LEU A 156 3.94 -17.32 -0.49
CA LEU A 156 4.98 -17.32 0.54
C LEU A 156 4.40 -17.37 1.96
N PHE A 157 3.13 -17.80 2.11
CA PHE A 157 2.42 -17.77 3.40
C PHE A 157 3.13 -18.55 4.51
N ASP A 158 3.89 -19.60 4.15
CA ASP A 158 4.71 -20.41 5.06
C ASP A 158 5.89 -19.64 5.67
N ARG A 159 6.24 -18.49 5.08
CA ARG A 159 7.26 -17.57 5.61
C ARG A 159 6.68 -16.51 6.56
N PHE A 160 5.37 -16.42 6.66
CA PHE A 160 4.70 -15.45 7.54
C PHE A 160 4.47 -16.03 8.93
N ALA A 161 4.14 -15.16 9.87
CA ALA A 161 3.64 -15.54 11.18
C ALA A 161 2.25 -14.93 11.40
N LEU A 162 1.40 -15.64 12.12
CA LEU A 162 0.06 -15.22 12.50
C LEU A 162 -0.06 -15.24 14.02
N ASP A 163 -0.34 -14.09 14.60
CA ASP A 163 -0.56 -13.91 16.04
C ASP A 163 -2.07 -13.82 16.30
N VAL A 164 -2.68 -14.85 16.90
CA VAL A 164 -4.13 -14.91 17.18
C VAL A 164 -4.35 -15.39 18.61
N ALA A 165 -5.10 -14.61 19.39
CA ALA A 165 -5.47 -14.94 20.77
C ALA A 165 -4.28 -15.35 21.67
N GLY A 166 -3.12 -14.72 21.49
CA GLY A 166 -1.90 -15.02 22.24
C GLY A 166 -1.12 -16.24 21.75
N VAL A 167 -1.53 -16.87 20.64
CA VAL A 167 -0.83 -17.97 19.98
C VAL A 167 -0.20 -17.48 18.68
N THR A 168 1.08 -17.80 18.47
CA THR A 168 1.77 -17.56 17.20
C THR A 168 1.82 -18.84 16.38
N LEU A 169 1.35 -18.78 15.13
CA LEU A 169 1.49 -19.83 14.11
C LEU A 169 2.43 -19.36 13.00
N GLY A 170 3.12 -20.30 12.33
CA GLY A 170 3.99 -20.00 11.19
C GLY A 170 5.47 -19.79 11.57
N ALA A 171 6.19 -19.01 10.77
CA ALA A 171 7.64 -18.89 10.86
C ALA A 171 8.10 -18.08 12.08
N VAL A 172 9.00 -18.66 12.90
CA VAL A 172 9.51 -18.06 14.14
C VAL A 172 10.17 -16.69 13.91
N ASN A 173 10.93 -16.54 12.83
CA ASN A 173 11.66 -15.32 12.47
C ASN A 173 11.01 -14.59 11.28
N SER A 174 9.68 -14.62 11.19
CA SER A 174 8.98 -13.95 10.10
C SER A 174 9.26 -12.43 10.08
N SER A 175 9.57 -11.90 8.90
CA SER A 175 9.63 -10.45 8.64
C SER A 175 8.23 -9.81 8.51
N LEU A 176 7.18 -10.62 8.43
CA LEU A 176 5.77 -10.20 8.39
C LEU A 176 4.94 -10.97 9.42
N ARG A 177 4.41 -10.23 10.39
CA ARG A 177 3.46 -10.75 11.38
C ARG A 177 2.06 -10.25 11.07
N LEU A 178 1.13 -11.17 10.92
CA LEU A 178 -0.29 -10.94 10.74
C LEU A 178 -0.99 -11.02 12.10
N ALA A 179 -2.05 -10.23 12.27
CA ALA A 179 -2.88 -10.18 13.47
C ALA A 179 -4.36 -10.07 13.06
#